data_AF-A0A7X7JZA7-F1
#
_entry.id   AF-A0A7X7JZA7-F1
#
_cell.length_a   1.000
_cell.length_b   1.000
_cell.length_c   1.000
_cell.angle_alpha   90.00
_cell.angle_beta   90.00
_cell.angle_gamma   90.00
#
_symmetry.space_group_name_H-M   'P 1'
#
loop_
_entity.id
_entity.type
_entity.pdbx_description
1 polymer ?
#
loop_
_entity_poly.entity_id
_entity_poly.type
_entity_poly.pdbx_seq_one_letter_code
_entity_poly.pdbx_strand_id
1 'polypeptide(L)'
;MKVRRLLPVILLLVAILACNMPTTPTPVTPSADEGEPPATAEPATEAATEPVEELIPTISPDVLTGVRGPGFAIYPEVKVSLPAVYEGYDLPVNLDGITNYGQFGFSEAQRVLLSQNGFVVTPADWLEFYQLYEDARYQDTPVFATTDAVFHVYHLIFDKMLRDLEREYFEPDIRALTAACVQSAQTMRNDLAGTELEGVAQRVLAYFAVANALLDPSAVAPAEVADLVAAELQMIEGHSGLLPSAIFTVGCPESCDPCNQQPTGECQGQPCMCEDYSQYVPRGHYTRSEQLQRYFRAMMWYGRINMRLDRPEET
;
A
#
# COMPACT_ATOMS: atom_id res chain seq x y z
N MET A 1 36.73 -39.78 51.92
CA MET A 1 35.34 -39.32 52.18
C MET A 1 35.00 -37.90 51.68
N LYS A 2 35.73 -37.31 50.71
CA LYS A 2 35.42 -35.96 50.19
C LYS A 2 34.92 -35.89 48.74
N VAL A 3 35.10 -36.94 47.92
CA VAL A 3 34.71 -36.92 46.49
C VAL A 3 33.21 -37.17 46.26
N ARG A 4 32.54 -37.91 47.16
CA ARG A 4 31.12 -38.27 47.01
C ARG A 4 30.13 -37.11 47.24
N ARG A 5 30.58 -35.99 47.82
CA ARG A 5 29.76 -34.79 48.06
C ARG A 5 29.92 -33.71 46.99
N LEU A 6 30.91 -33.84 46.09
CA LEU A 6 31.13 -32.90 44.97
C LEU A 6 30.30 -33.27 43.73
N LEU A 7 29.97 -34.55 43.54
CA LEU A 7 29.18 -35.02 42.42
C LEU A 7 27.79 -34.36 42.29
N PRO A 8 26.98 -34.20 43.36
CA PRO A 8 25.69 -33.53 43.24
C PRO A 8 25.82 -32.02 42.96
N VAL A 9 26.90 -31.38 43.43
CA VAL A 9 27.15 -29.95 43.18
C VAL A 9 27.56 -29.70 41.73
N ILE A 10 28.37 -30.60 41.16
CA ILE A 10 28.76 -30.54 39.73
C ILE A 10 27.56 -30.82 38.83
N LEU A 11 26.69 -31.79 39.19
CA LEU A 11 25.45 -32.05 38.45
C LEU A 11 24.47 -30.87 38.50
N LEU A 12 24.38 -30.17 39.64
CA LEU A 12 23.56 -28.97 39.78
C LEU A 12 24.10 -27.82 38.92
N LEU A 13 25.42 -27.65 38.85
CA LEU A 13 26.08 -26.64 38.00
C LEU A 13 25.87 -26.91 36.51
N VAL A 14 25.94 -28.18 36.08
CA VAL A 14 25.66 -28.56 34.68
C VAL A 14 24.18 -28.35 34.33
N ALA A 15 23.25 -28.61 35.26
CA ALA A 15 21.83 -28.36 35.05
C ALA A 15 21.48 -26.86 34.95
N ILE A 16 22.18 -26.00 35.70
CA ILE A 16 21.96 -24.54 35.66
C ILE A 16 22.56 -23.92 34.38
N LEU A 17 23.67 -24.46 33.85
CA LEU A 17 24.23 -24.01 32.57
C LEU A 17 23.46 -24.54 31.33
N ALA A 18 22.79 -25.69 31.43
CA ALA A 18 22.03 -26.27 30.32
C ALA A 18 20.76 -25.46 29.95
N CYS A 19 20.25 -24.65 30.88
CA CYS A 19 19.06 -23.81 30.65
C CYS A 19 19.36 -22.43 30.04
N ASN A 20 20.62 -22.11 29.73
CA ASN A 20 21.04 -20.81 29.19
C ASN A 20 21.73 -20.90 27.82
N MET A 21 21.42 -21.93 27.03
CA MET A 21 21.83 -21.95 25.62
C MET A 21 21.05 -20.88 24.84
N PRO A 22 21.71 -19.97 24.12
CA PRO A 22 21.03 -19.15 23.12
C PRO A 22 20.51 -20.08 22.03
N THR A 23 19.19 -20.10 21.87
CA THR A 23 18.52 -20.70 20.72
C THR A 23 19.01 -19.98 19.46
N THR A 24 19.79 -20.68 18.64
CA THR A 24 20.05 -20.27 17.25
C THR A 24 18.71 -20.14 16.53
N PRO A 25 18.38 -18.99 15.92
CA PRO A 25 17.19 -18.89 15.11
C PRO A 25 17.32 -19.83 13.90
N THR A 26 16.30 -20.65 13.71
CA THR A 26 16.13 -21.45 12.49
C THR A 26 16.13 -20.51 11.28
N PRO A 27 16.87 -20.79 10.20
CA PRO A 27 16.76 -20.00 8.98
C PRO A 27 15.35 -20.18 8.43
N VAL A 28 14.56 -19.11 8.46
CA VAL A 28 13.33 -19.04 7.68
C VAL A 28 13.76 -18.92 6.23
N THR A 29 13.55 -19.98 5.45
CA THR A 29 13.61 -19.90 4.00
C THR A 29 12.50 -18.94 3.57
N PRO A 30 12.79 -17.83 2.85
CA PRO A 30 11.73 -17.06 2.24
C PRO A 30 11.05 -17.99 1.24
N SER A 31 9.75 -18.21 1.41
CA SER A 31 8.92 -18.72 0.33
C SER A 31 9.11 -17.74 -0.83
N ALA A 32 9.47 -18.25 -1.99
CA ALA A 32 9.55 -17.46 -3.21
C ALA A 32 8.17 -16.82 -3.42
N ASP A 33 8.11 -15.51 -3.19
CA ASP A 33 7.07 -14.68 -3.76
C ASP A 33 7.34 -14.75 -5.27
N GLU A 34 6.44 -15.40 -6.00
CA GLU A 34 6.46 -15.41 -7.46
C GLU A 34 6.20 -13.97 -7.91
N GLY A 35 7.28 -13.22 -8.04
CA GLY A 35 7.28 -11.91 -8.66
C GLY A 35 6.67 -12.03 -10.06
N GLU A 36 5.61 -11.27 -10.27
CA GLU A 36 4.97 -11.04 -11.54
C GLU A 36 6.02 -10.78 -12.64
N PRO A 37 5.99 -11.52 -13.76
CA PRO A 37 6.99 -11.35 -14.80
C PRO A 37 6.88 -9.94 -15.40
N PRO A 38 8.00 -9.25 -15.67
CA PRO A 38 7.95 -7.95 -16.29
C PRO A 38 7.28 -8.06 -17.66
N ALA A 39 6.30 -7.20 -17.90
CA ALA A 39 5.61 -7.08 -19.17
C ALA A 39 6.63 -7.02 -20.32
N THR A 40 6.56 -8.01 -21.20
CA THR A 40 7.33 -8.03 -22.45
C THR A 40 6.80 -6.91 -23.32
N ALA A 41 7.56 -5.83 -23.46
CA ALA A 41 7.25 -4.79 -24.45
C ALA A 41 7.46 -5.37 -25.85
N GLU A 42 6.38 -5.55 -26.61
CA GLU A 42 6.45 -5.70 -28.06
C GLU A 42 7.05 -4.44 -28.70
N PRO A 43 7.79 -4.57 -29.81
CA PRO A 43 8.44 -3.45 -30.45
C PRO A 43 7.38 -2.54 -31.10
N ALA A 44 7.23 -1.34 -30.56
CA ALA A 44 6.42 -0.30 -31.17
C ALA A 44 6.94 0.01 -32.58
N THR A 45 6.08 -0.22 -33.57
CA THR A 45 6.30 0.18 -34.95
C THR A 45 6.35 1.70 -35.01
N GLU A 46 7.44 2.23 -35.58
CA GLU A 46 7.71 3.66 -35.74
C GLU A 46 6.70 4.25 -36.73
N ALA A 47 5.59 4.77 -36.20
CA ALA A 47 4.69 5.64 -36.95
C ALA A 47 5.23 7.07 -36.88
N ALA A 48 5.54 7.63 -38.05
CA ALA A 48 6.02 9.00 -38.20
C ALA A 48 5.04 10.01 -37.56
N THR A 49 5.49 10.68 -36.51
CA THR A 49 4.79 11.79 -35.89
C THR A 49 5.15 13.10 -36.60
N GLU A 50 4.16 13.74 -37.20
CA GLU A 50 4.26 15.17 -37.53
C GLU A 50 4.40 15.98 -36.23
N PRO A 51 5.09 17.14 -36.25
CA PRO A 51 5.34 17.91 -35.04
C PRO A 51 4.03 18.52 -34.55
N VAL A 52 3.54 18.03 -33.42
CA VAL A 52 2.48 18.68 -32.65
C VAL A 52 3.09 19.91 -31.98
N GLU A 53 2.66 21.09 -32.40
CA GLU A 53 3.04 22.35 -31.76
C GLU A 53 2.45 22.37 -30.35
N GLU A 54 3.30 22.11 -29.36
CA GLU A 54 2.96 22.07 -27.94
C GLU A 54 2.60 23.49 -27.49
N LEU A 55 1.31 23.77 -27.38
CA LEU A 55 0.80 25.00 -26.76
C LEU A 55 1.05 24.92 -25.25
N ILE A 56 2.28 25.21 -24.84
CA ILE A 56 2.63 25.44 -23.44
C ILE A 56 1.88 26.71 -23.02
N PRO A 57 0.93 26.66 -22.07
CA PRO A 57 0.31 27.88 -21.56
C PRO A 57 1.39 28.69 -20.82
N THR A 58 1.95 29.69 -21.50
CA THR A 58 2.87 30.65 -20.89
C THR A 58 2.05 31.60 -20.02
N ILE A 59 1.82 31.22 -18.77
CA ILE A 59 1.40 32.17 -17.75
C ILE A 59 2.60 33.10 -17.54
N SER A 60 2.43 34.38 -17.89
CA SER A 60 3.47 35.39 -17.68
C SER A 60 3.84 35.41 -16.19
N PRO A 61 5.13 35.37 -15.81
CA PRO A 61 5.58 35.29 -14.41
C PRO A 61 5.07 36.45 -13.54
N ASP A 62 4.62 37.55 -14.15
CA ASP A 62 4.09 38.72 -13.45
C ASP A 62 2.69 38.50 -12.82
N VAL A 63 1.96 37.44 -13.19
CA VAL A 63 0.56 37.23 -12.76
C VAL A 63 0.45 36.52 -11.39
N LEU A 64 1.54 36.02 -10.82
CA LEU A 64 1.54 35.30 -9.53
C LEU A 64 2.27 36.05 -8.41
N THR A 65 2.22 37.39 -8.42
CA THR A 65 2.73 38.16 -7.29
C THR A 65 1.76 38.06 -6.10
N GLY A 66 2.23 37.50 -4.98
CA GLY A 66 1.50 37.50 -3.70
C GLY A 66 0.62 36.28 -3.38
N VAL A 67 0.51 35.27 -4.25
CA VAL A 67 -0.33 34.07 -4.00
C VAL A 67 0.27 33.14 -2.92
N ARG A 68 1.59 33.23 -2.65
CA ARG A 68 2.30 32.37 -1.68
C ARG A 68 2.94 33.12 -0.51
N GLY A 69 2.39 34.25 -0.05
CA GLY A 69 2.94 34.98 1.12
C GLY A 69 4.46 35.28 1.02
N PRO A 70 5.15 35.65 2.10
CA PRO A 70 6.61 35.56 2.15
C PRO A 70 6.95 34.06 2.12
N GLY A 71 7.37 33.55 0.96
CA GLY A 71 7.45 32.13 0.64
C GLY A 71 7.87 31.22 1.80
N PHE A 72 7.16 30.10 1.95
CA PHE A 72 7.33 29.08 3.00
C PHE A 72 8.79 28.65 3.23
N ALA A 73 9.65 28.78 2.22
CA ALA A 73 11.08 29.05 2.35
C ALA A 73 11.57 29.64 1.01
N ILE A 74 12.43 30.67 1.04
CA ILE A 74 13.17 31.06 -0.17
C ILE A 74 14.18 29.96 -0.41
N TYR A 75 14.04 29.21 -1.52
CA TYR A 75 15.07 28.27 -1.94
C TYR A 75 16.30 29.06 -2.45
N PRO A 76 17.44 29.01 -1.75
CA PRO A 76 18.66 29.58 -2.26
C PRO A 76 19.29 28.55 -3.19
N GLU A 77 19.26 28.82 -4.50
CA GLU A 77 19.91 27.96 -5.47
C GLU A 77 21.40 27.85 -5.16
N VAL A 78 21.86 26.64 -4.86
CA VAL A 78 23.28 26.36 -4.67
C VAL A 78 23.90 26.21 -6.05
N LYS A 79 24.56 27.26 -6.52
CA LYS A 79 25.28 27.23 -7.80
C LYS A 79 26.44 26.24 -7.72
N VAL A 80 26.31 25.11 -8.39
CA VAL A 80 27.40 24.15 -8.59
C VAL A 80 28.06 24.40 -9.94
N SER A 81 29.38 24.53 -9.96
CA SER A 81 30.16 24.61 -11.20
C SER A 81 30.68 23.22 -11.53
N LEU A 82 29.98 22.52 -12.43
CA LEU A 82 30.43 21.25 -12.97
C LEU A 82 31.03 21.47 -14.37
N PRO A 83 32.09 20.74 -14.75
CA PRO A 83 32.60 20.80 -16.11
C PRO A 83 31.53 20.29 -17.09
N ALA A 84 31.45 20.89 -18.28
CA ALA A 84 30.47 20.52 -19.30
C ALA A 84 30.69 19.10 -19.86
N VAL A 85 31.91 18.57 -19.69
CA VAL A 85 32.29 17.21 -20.07
C VAL A 85 33.02 16.60 -18.89
N TYR A 86 32.71 15.34 -18.58
CA TYR A 86 33.41 14.57 -17.58
C TYR A 86 34.83 14.22 -18.07
N GLU A 87 35.86 14.71 -17.41
CA GLU A 87 37.27 14.40 -17.67
C GLU A 87 37.84 13.45 -16.60
N GLY A 88 37.14 12.36 -16.31
CA GLY A 88 37.60 11.38 -15.32
C GLY A 88 38.25 10.15 -15.95
N TYR A 89 37.95 8.97 -15.41
CA TYR A 89 38.58 7.72 -15.83
C TYR A 89 37.84 7.07 -17.02
N ASP A 90 38.57 6.27 -17.80
CA ASP A 90 38.00 5.42 -18.84
C ASP A 90 37.57 4.05 -18.30
N LEU A 91 36.55 3.48 -18.91
CA LEU A 91 36.14 2.09 -18.69
C LEU A 91 36.82 1.17 -19.71
N PRO A 92 37.24 -0.05 -19.31
CA PRO A 92 37.17 -0.62 -17.96
C PRO A 92 38.24 -0.06 -17.01
N VAL A 93 37.87 0.14 -15.75
CA VAL A 93 38.77 0.65 -14.70
C VAL A 93 39.80 -0.41 -14.33
N ASN A 94 41.07 0.00 -14.22
CA ASN A 94 42.11 -0.81 -13.61
C ASN A 94 41.96 -0.83 -12.08
N LEU A 95 41.56 -1.98 -11.54
CA LEU A 95 41.27 -2.16 -10.12
C LEU A 95 42.53 -2.01 -9.22
N ASP A 96 43.72 -2.30 -9.75
CA ASP A 96 44.98 -2.16 -8.99
C ASP A 96 45.32 -0.69 -8.68
N GLY A 97 44.73 0.25 -9.43
CA GLY A 97 44.91 1.68 -9.24
C GLY A 97 43.97 2.32 -8.21
N ILE A 98 43.05 1.55 -7.62
CA ILE A 98 42.02 2.08 -6.71
C ILE A 98 42.55 2.07 -5.26
N THR A 99 42.72 3.26 -4.68
CA THR A 99 43.35 3.45 -3.36
C THR A 99 42.66 2.70 -2.22
N ASN A 100 41.33 2.60 -2.24
CA ASN A 100 40.53 1.96 -1.19
C ASN A 100 40.04 0.55 -1.56
N TYR A 101 40.56 -0.06 -2.63
CA TYR A 101 40.09 -1.37 -3.11
C TYR A 101 40.09 -2.45 -2.02
N GLY A 102 41.14 -2.49 -1.20
CA GLY A 102 41.32 -3.46 -0.13
C GLY A 102 40.40 -3.28 1.08
N GLN A 103 39.60 -2.21 1.15
CA GLN A 103 38.60 -2.00 2.21
C GLN A 103 37.34 -2.85 1.98
N PHE A 104 37.17 -3.41 0.78
CA PHE A 104 35.97 -4.16 0.38
C PHE A 104 36.30 -5.60 0.00
N GLY A 105 35.41 -6.52 0.34
CA GLY A 105 35.47 -7.92 -0.12
C GLY A 105 34.64 -8.13 -1.37
N PHE A 106 35.29 -8.32 -2.53
CA PHE A 106 34.61 -8.56 -3.80
C PHE A 106 34.73 -10.01 -4.29
N SER A 107 33.60 -10.60 -4.69
CA SER A 107 33.58 -11.84 -5.48
C SER A 107 34.18 -11.62 -6.88
N GLU A 108 34.56 -12.69 -7.57
CA GLU A 108 35.09 -12.58 -8.95
C GLU A 108 34.10 -11.86 -9.88
N ALA A 109 32.81 -12.19 -9.80
CA ALA A 109 31.77 -11.54 -10.60
C ALA A 109 31.65 -10.04 -10.29
N GLN A 110 31.72 -9.65 -9.01
CA GLN A 110 31.68 -8.24 -8.61
C GLN A 110 32.91 -7.48 -9.10
N ARG A 111 34.10 -8.11 -9.10
CA ARG A 111 35.33 -7.51 -9.64
C ARG A 111 35.21 -7.23 -11.14
N VAL A 112 34.66 -8.18 -11.89
CA VAL A 112 34.41 -8.01 -13.33
C VAL A 112 33.44 -6.86 -13.60
N LEU A 113 32.30 -6.81 -12.88
CA LEU A 113 31.32 -5.72 -13.02
C LEU A 113 31.89 -4.36 -12.64
N LEU A 114 32.64 -4.29 -11.52
CA LEU A 114 33.27 -3.04 -11.06
C LEU A 114 34.28 -2.52 -12.10
N SER A 115 35.10 -3.39 -12.68
CA SER A 115 36.05 -2.99 -13.73
C SER A 115 35.31 -2.50 -14.97
N GLN A 116 34.29 -3.21 -15.44
CA GLN A 116 33.58 -2.87 -16.67
C GLN A 116 32.70 -1.63 -16.56
N ASN A 117 32.01 -1.45 -15.42
CA ASN A 117 30.99 -0.42 -15.25
C ASN A 117 31.45 0.77 -14.40
N GLY A 118 32.58 0.64 -13.69
CA GLY A 118 33.02 1.63 -12.70
C GLY A 118 32.24 1.60 -11.38
N PHE A 119 31.21 0.76 -11.27
CA PHE A 119 30.46 0.52 -10.04
C PHE A 119 29.92 -0.92 -9.98
N VAL A 120 29.60 -1.36 -8.78
CA VAL A 120 28.88 -2.62 -8.52
C VAL A 120 27.93 -2.40 -7.34
N VAL A 121 26.73 -2.98 -7.42
CA VAL A 121 25.75 -2.96 -6.31
C VAL A 121 25.81 -4.30 -5.61
N THR A 122 25.95 -4.28 -4.29
CA THR A 122 25.99 -5.48 -3.46
C THR A 122 24.89 -5.42 -2.41
N PRO A 123 24.32 -6.58 -2.01
CA PRO A 123 23.44 -6.62 -0.85
C PRO A 123 24.15 -6.04 0.38
N ALA A 124 23.39 -5.38 1.24
CA ALA A 124 23.88 -4.84 2.50
C ALA A 124 22.96 -5.28 3.64
N ASP A 125 23.55 -5.48 4.82
CA ASP A 125 22.83 -5.94 6.01
C ASP A 125 22.35 -4.78 6.91
N TRP A 126 22.47 -3.55 6.43
CA TRP A 126 22.01 -2.36 7.13
C TRP A 126 20.50 -2.24 7.07
N LEU A 127 19.86 -1.99 8.22
CA LEU A 127 18.42 -1.78 8.28
C LEU A 127 18.02 -0.40 7.78
N GLU A 128 18.91 0.58 7.94
CA GLU A 128 18.63 1.99 7.68
C GLU A 128 19.87 2.68 7.10
N PHE A 129 19.68 3.65 6.19
CA PHE A 129 20.76 4.38 5.53
C PHE A 129 21.74 5.07 6.51
N TYR A 130 21.23 5.56 7.65
CA TYR A 130 22.08 6.27 8.62
C TYR A 130 23.17 5.37 9.21
N GLN A 131 22.94 4.06 9.28
CA GLN A 131 23.91 3.11 9.84
C GLN A 131 25.14 3.02 8.92
N LEU A 132 24.91 2.97 7.61
CA LEU A 132 25.98 3.01 6.60
C LEU A 132 26.78 4.31 6.69
N TYR A 133 26.11 5.45 6.84
CA TYR A 133 26.79 6.75 6.92
C TYR A 133 27.59 6.93 8.21
N GLU A 134 27.09 6.41 9.34
CA GLU A 134 27.83 6.45 10.59
C GLU A 134 29.05 5.53 10.56
N ASP A 135 28.95 4.33 9.97
CA ASP A 135 30.10 3.44 9.82
C ASP A 135 31.16 4.03 8.87
N ALA A 136 30.73 4.53 7.70
CA ALA A 136 31.63 5.14 6.72
C ALA A 136 32.40 6.35 7.29
N ARG A 137 31.80 7.09 8.22
CA ARG A 137 32.42 8.21 8.93
C ARG A 137 33.68 7.81 9.70
N TYR A 138 33.74 6.60 10.24
CA TYR A 138 34.88 6.10 11.01
C TYR A 138 35.95 5.39 10.16
N GLN A 139 35.62 5.07 8.90
CA GLN A 139 36.48 4.31 7.99
C GLN A 139 37.14 5.17 6.90
N ASP A 140 37.02 6.50 6.98
CA ASP A 140 37.49 7.45 5.97
C ASP A 140 37.04 7.07 4.53
N THR A 141 35.88 6.41 4.42
CA THR A 141 35.34 5.94 3.15
C THR A 141 34.51 7.06 2.50
N PRO A 142 34.81 7.46 1.25
CA PRO A 142 33.99 8.46 0.55
C PRO A 142 32.54 8.00 0.42
N VAL A 143 31.61 8.88 0.81
CA VAL A 143 30.17 8.60 0.75
C VAL A 143 29.54 9.34 -0.42
N PHE A 144 28.79 8.61 -1.23
CA PHE A 144 27.87 9.19 -2.20
C PHE A 144 26.44 9.10 -1.66
N ALA A 145 25.90 10.22 -1.19
CA ALA A 145 24.54 10.28 -0.65
C ALA A 145 23.55 10.66 -1.75
N THR A 146 22.52 9.83 -1.96
CA THR A 146 21.40 10.13 -2.85
C THR A 146 20.24 10.77 -2.09
N THR A 147 19.25 11.27 -2.82
CA THR A 147 17.99 11.77 -2.24
C THR A 147 17.21 10.68 -1.50
N ASP A 148 17.48 9.40 -1.77
CA ASP A 148 16.75 8.26 -1.20
C ASP A 148 16.90 8.22 0.32
N ALA A 149 18.04 8.63 0.87
CA ALA A 149 18.21 8.69 2.33
C ALA A 149 17.22 9.64 3.00
N VAL A 150 16.90 10.76 2.34
CA VAL A 150 15.91 11.72 2.85
C VAL A 150 14.49 11.22 2.58
N PHE A 151 14.21 10.72 1.38
CA PHE A 151 12.88 10.21 1.03
C PHE A 151 12.48 8.97 1.83
N HIS A 152 13.43 8.12 2.19
CA HIS A 152 13.20 6.97 3.06
C HIS A 152 12.78 7.38 4.46
N VAL A 153 13.50 8.33 5.08
CA VAL A 153 13.11 8.87 6.39
C VAL A 153 11.74 9.55 6.32
N TYR A 154 11.48 10.31 5.26
CA TYR A 154 10.17 10.90 5.02
C TYR A 154 9.07 9.83 4.91
N HIS A 155 9.30 8.76 4.13
CA HIS A 155 8.38 7.64 3.98
C HIS A 155 8.05 6.98 5.33
N LEU A 156 9.07 6.69 6.15
CA LEU A 156 8.88 6.09 7.47
C LEU A 156 8.05 6.97 8.41
N ILE A 157 8.33 8.28 8.43
CA ILE A 157 7.59 9.24 9.25
C ILE A 157 6.14 9.36 8.76
N PHE A 158 5.95 9.50 7.46
CA PHE A 158 4.63 9.61 6.85
C PHE A 158 3.78 8.36 7.12
N ASP A 159 4.34 7.16 6.91
CA ASP A 159 3.68 5.89 7.19
C ASP A 159 3.36 5.75 8.68
N LYS A 160 4.27 6.10 9.60
CA LYS A 160 3.97 6.12 11.04
C LYS A 160 2.81 7.07 11.37
N MET A 161 2.85 8.28 10.84
CA MET A 161 1.83 9.29 11.07
C MET A 161 0.46 8.83 10.55
N LEU A 162 0.38 8.31 9.32
CA LEU A 162 -0.86 7.78 8.77
C LEU A 162 -1.43 6.66 9.63
N ARG A 163 -0.61 5.67 10.00
CA ARG A 163 -1.05 4.55 10.84
C ARG A 163 -1.60 5.00 12.20
N ASP A 164 -0.97 6.01 12.80
CA ASP A 164 -1.45 6.56 14.07
C ASP A 164 -2.76 7.30 13.88
N LEU A 165 -2.86 8.17 12.86
CA LEU A 165 -4.09 8.89 12.55
C LEU A 165 -5.25 7.96 12.24
N GLU A 166 -5.02 6.93 11.42
CA GLU A 166 -6.03 5.94 11.07
C GLU A 166 -6.50 5.16 12.30
N ARG A 167 -5.57 4.70 13.15
CA ARG A 167 -5.90 3.91 14.34
C ARG A 167 -6.59 4.74 15.42
N GLU A 168 -6.11 5.95 15.67
CA GLU A 168 -6.47 6.74 16.85
C GLU A 168 -7.62 7.71 16.59
N TYR A 169 -7.83 8.13 15.33
CA TYR A 169 -8.82 9.14 14.97
C TYR A 169 -9.76 8.66 13.86
N PHE A 170 -9.24 8.32 12.68
CA PHE A 170 -10.13 8.10 11.51
C PHE A 170 -10.98 6.84 11.63
N GLU A 171 -10.44 5.74 12.15
CA GLU A 171 -11.20 4.52 12.35
C GLU A 171 -12.33 4.72 13.40
N PRO A 172 -12.06 5.27 14.59
CA PRO A 172 -13.13 5.62 15.53
C PRO A 172 -14.18 6.58 14.96
N ASP A 173 -13.75 7.61 14.22
CA ASP A 173 -14.65 8.62 13.65
C ASP A 173 -15.55 8.02 12.55
N ILE A 174 -14.99 7.24 11.61
CA ILE A 174 -15.79 6.61 10.56
C ILE A 174 -16.73 5.56 11.13
N ARG A 175 -16.32 4.82 12.17
CA ARG A 175 -17.19 3.88 12.90
C ARG A 175 -18.39 4.60 13.52
N ALA A 176 -18.14 5.70 14.23
CA ALA A 176 -19.22 6.48 14.86
C ALA A 176 -20.16 7.08 13.81
N LEU A 177 -19.62 7.65 12.74
CA LEU A 177 -20.40 8.18 11.62
C LEU A 177 -21.24 7.09 10.96
N THR A 178 -20.64 5.93 10.67
CA THR A 178 -21.30 4.79 10.03
C THR A 178 -22.48 4.30 10.88
N ALA A 179 -22.28 4.13 12.18
CA ALA A 179 -23.35 3.72 13.09
C ALA A 179 -24.52 4.73 13.11
N ALA A 180 -24.22 6.03 13.09
CA ALA A 180 -25.24 7.08 12.98
C ALA A 180 -25.97 7.04 11.63
N CYS A 181 -25.25 6.79 10.53
CA CYS A 181 -25.83 6.63 9.21
C CYS A 181 -26.75 5.40 9.13
N VAL A 182 -26.40 4.27 9.75
CA VAL A 182 -27.31 3.11 9.86
C VAL A 182 -28.62 3.50 10.54
N GLN A 183 -28.56 4.22 11.67
CA GLN A 183 -29.77 4.65 12.39
C GLN A 183 -30.63 5.61 11.56
N SER A 184 -29.99 6.55 10.85
CA SER A 184 -30.68 7.48 9.96
C SER A 184 -31.33 6.76 8.77
N ALA A 185 -30.60 5.84 8.13
CA ALA A 185 -31.10 5.04 7.02
C ALA A 185 -32.25 4.12 7.44
N GLN A 186 -32.20 3.55 8.65
CA GLN A 186 -33.29 2.74 9.20
C GLN A 186 -34.56 3.58 9.38
N THR A 187 -34.41 4.79 9.91
CA THR A 187 -35.53 5.71 10.11
C THR A 187 -36.15 6.08 8.76
N MET A 188 -35.31 6.45 7.79
CA MET A 188 -35.75 6.76 6.42
C MET A 188 -36.48 5.58 5.76
N ARG A 189 -35.97 4.36 5.90
CA ARG A 189 -36.64 3.15 5.38
C ARG A 189 -38.00 2.93 6.04
N ASN A 190 -38.11 3.14 7.35
CA ASN A 190 -39.37 2.98 8.07
C ASN A 190 -40.41 4.03 7.63
N ASP A 191 -39.99 5.27 7.43
CA ASP A 191 -40.85 6.36 6.96
C ASP A 191 -41.33 6.15 5.51
N LEU A 192 -40.50 5.51 4.68
CA LEU A 192 -40.79 5.22 3.28
C LEU A 192 -41.39 3.82 3.06
N ALA A 193 -41.69 3.08 4.11
CA ALA A 193 -42.28 1.74 3.99
C ALA A 193 -43.63 1.79 3.26
N GLY A 194 -43.82 0.91 2.27
CA GLY A 194 -45.01 0.88 1.42
C GLY A 194 -45.05 1.93 0.31
N THR A 195 -44.01 2.76 0.17
CA THR A 195 -43.87 3.71 -0.95
C THR A 195 -43.04 3.09 -2.09
N GLU A 196 -43.06 3.71 -3.27
CA GLU A 196 -42.20 3.31 -4.39
C GLU A 196 -40.69 3.42 -4.06
N LEU A 197 -40.32 4.20 -3.05
CA LEU A 197 -38.94 4.41 -2.62
C LEU A 197 -38.47 3.42 -1.53
N GLU A 198 -39.32 2.50 -1.08
CA GLU A 198 -38.95 1.54 -0.03
C GLU A 198 -37.70 0.73 -0.42
N GLY A 199 -37.64 0.23 -1.66
CA GLY A 199 -36.49 -0.55 -2.15
C GLY A 199 -35.20 0.27 -2.21
N VAL A 200 -35.28 1.56 -2.54
CA VAL A 200 -34.13 2.48 -2.52
C VAL A 200 -33.65 2.66 -1.09
N ALA A 201 -34.57 2.93 -0.16
CA ALA A 201 -34.23 3.12 1.25
C ALA A 201 -33.65 1.85 1.89
N GLN A 202 -34.14 0.66 1.50
CA GLN A 202 -33.55 -0.62 1.90
C GLN A 202 -32.10 -0.78 1.41
N ARG A 203 -31.79 -0.40 0.17
CA ARG A 203 -30.41 -0.43 -0.34
C ARG A 203 -29.48 0.52 0.41
N VAL A 204 -29.95 1.72 0.74
CA VAL A 204 -29.18 2.68 1.56
C VAL A 204 -28.91 2.12 2.95
N LEU A 205 -29.92 1.49 3.58
CA LEU A 205 -29.76 0.83 4.87
C LEU A 205 -28.74 -0.32 4.78
N ALA A 206 -28.84 -1.18 3.77
CA ALA A 206 -27.91 -2.28 3.55
C ALA A 206 -26.48 -1.78 3.32
N TYR A 207 -26.31 -0.71 2.54
CA TYR A 207 -25.02 -0.09 2.25
C TYR A 207 -24.26 0.34 3.52
N PHE A 208 -24.96 1.04 4.43
CA PHE A 208 -24.36 1.42 5.70
C PHE A 208 -24.21 0.23 6.66
N ALA A 209 -25.14 -0.73 6.63
CA ALA A 209 -25.07 -1.90 7.50
C ALA A 209 -23.86 -2.82 7.17
N VAL A 210 -23.49 -2.96 5.88
CA VAL A 210 -22.26 -3.66 5.47
C VAL A 210 -21.04 -2.98 6.06
N ALA A 211 -20.88 -1.68 5.86
CA ALA A 211 -19.76 -0.92 6.41
C ALA A 211 -19.70 -1.00 7.94
N ASN A 212 -20.86 -0.94 8.61
CA ASN A 212 -20.96 -1.04 10.06
C ASN A 212 -20.48 -2.41 10.56
N ALA A 213 -20.87 -3.49 9.88
CA ALA A 213 -20.43 -4.84 10.19
C ALA A 213 -18.94 -5.08 9.90
N LEU A 214 -18.39 -4.43 8.87
CA LEU A 214 -16.95 -4.46 8.59
C LEU A 214 -16.15 -3.77 9.69
N LEU A 215 -16.62 -2.62 10.20
CA LEU A 215 -15.94 -1.86 11.24
C LEU A 215 -16.10 -2.52 12.62
N ASP A 216 -17.31 -2.93 12.98
CA ASP A 216 -17.68 -3.46 14.29
C ASP A 216 -18.10 -4.94 14.24
N PRO A 217 -17.25 -5.87 14.75
CA PRO A 217 -17.58 -7.28 14.84
C PRO A 217 -18.81 -7.60 15.69
N SER A 218 -19.24 -6.67 16.55
CA SER A 218 -20.43 -6.80 17.39
C SER A 218 -21.69 -6.19 16.77
N ALA A 219 -21.57 -5.52 15.61
CA ALA A 219 -22.71 -4.94 14.94
C ALA A 219 -23.68 -6.04 14.46
N VAL A 220 -24.96 -5.81 14.73
CA VAL A 220 -26.05 -6.65 14.23
C VAL A 220 -26.71 -5.93 13.07
N ALA A 221 -26.77 -6.59 11.91
CA ALA A 221 -27.46 -6.05 10.76
C ALA A 221 -28.99 -5.95 11.04
N PRO A 222 -29.65 -4.87 10.59
CA PRO A 222 -31.11 -4.77 10.70
C PRO A 222 -31.81 -5.92 9.98
N ALA A 223 -32.89 -6.43 10.57
CA ALA A 223 -33.56 -7.66 10.13
C ALA A 223 -34.05 -7.58 8.67
N GLU A 224 -34.42 -6.39 8.22
CA GLU A 224 -34.96 -6.13 6.89
C GLU A 224 -33.92 -6.27 5.78
N VAL A 225 -32.63 -6.14 6.10
CA VAL A 225 -31.52 -6.21 5.14
C VAL A 225 -30.48 -7.27 5.52
N ALA A 226 -30.73 -8.07 6.57
CA ALA A 226 -29.76 -8.99 7.15
C ALA A 226 -29.20 -9.99 6.12
N ASP A 227 -30.08 -10.54 5.27
CA ASP A 227 -29.67 -11.51 4.23
C ASP A 227 -28.78 -10.87 3.16
N LEU A 228 -29.12 -9.64 2.73
CA LEU A 228 -28.34 -8.88 1.75
C LEU A 228 -26.95 -8.54 2.33
N VAL A 229 -26.92 -8.07 3.57
CA VAL A 229 -25.67 -7.72 4.27
C VAL A 229 -24.79 -8.96 4.45
N ALA A 230 -25.37 -10.09 4.87
CA ALA A 230 -24.63 -11.33 5.05
C ALA A 230 -24.03 -11.84 3.72
N ALA A 231 -24.79 -11.79 2.63
CA ALA A 231 -24.30 -12.17 1.30
C ALA A 231 -23.16 -11.26 0.83
N GLU A 232 -23.30 -9.95 1.02
CA GLU A 232 -22.27 -8.98 0.64
C GLU A 232 -20.97 -9.19 1.44
N LEU A 233 -21.08 -9.37 2.76
CA LEU A 233 -19.93 -9.65 3.63
C LEU A 233 -19.23 -10.96 3.25
N GLN A 234 -19.99 -11.98 2.83
CA GLN A 234 -19.41 -13.24 2.37
C GLN A 234 -18.54 -13.05 1.11
N MET A 235 -18.99 -12.22 0.17
CA MET A 235 -18.21 -11.92 -1.04
C MET A 235 -16.97 -11.08 -0.72
N ILE A 236 -17.11 -10.10 0.17
CA ILE A 236 -15.99 -9.28 0.66
C ILE A 236 -14.93 -10.16 1.33
N GLU A 237 -15.30 -11.07 2.22
CA GLU A 237 -14.36 -11.99 2.88
C GLU A 237 -13.81 -13.05 1.92
N GLY A 238 -14.59 -13.43 0.90
CA GLY A 238 -14.18 -14.39 -0.12
C GLY A 238 -13.09 -13.88 -1.06
N HIS A 239 -12.88 -12.55 -1.14
CA HIS A 239 -11.85 -11.90 -1.97
C HIS A 239 -11.80 -12.40 -3.42
N SER A 240 -12.95 -12.82 -3.95
CA SER A 240 -13.07 -13.29 -5.33
C SER A 240 -12.97 -12.11 -6.30
N GLY A 241 -12.72 -12.33 -7.58
CA GLY A 241 -12.64 -11.24 -8.56
C GLY A 241 -13.99 -10.56 -8.81
N LEU A 242 -14.31 -10.37 -10.09
CA LEU A 242 -15.55 -9.73 -10.50
C LEU A 242 -16.78 -10.60 -10.18
N LEU A 243 -17.67 -10.11 -9.33
CA LEU A 243 -18.94 -10.76 -8.98
C LEU A 243 -20.08 -9.72 -8.87
N PRO A 244 -21.33 -10.13 -9.09
CA PRO A 244 -22.50 -9.28 -8.87
C PRO A 244 -22.68 -8.95 -7.38
N SER A 245 -22.94 -7.68 -7.05
CA SER A 245 -23.23 -7.27 -5.67
C SER A 245 -24.63 -7.69 -5.24
N ALA A 246 -24.76 -8.30 -4.06
CA ALA A 246 -26.03 -8.79 -3.54
C ALA A 246 -27.03 -7.64 -3.31
N ILE A 247 -26.53 -6.46 -2.94
CA ILE A 247 -27.35 -5.27 -2.67
C ILE A 247 -27.71 -4.55 -3.97
N PHE A 248 -26.75 -4.37 -4.87
CA PHE A 248 -26.89 -3.51 -6.03
C PHE A 248 -27.26 -4.24 -7.32
N THR A 249 -27.53 -5.55 -7.26
CA THR A 249 -28.18 -6.31 -8.34
C THR A 249 -29.65 -6.65 -8.08
N VAL A 250 -30.24 -6.16 -6.99
CA VAL A 250 -31.68 -6.37 -6.73
C VAL A 250 -32.49 -5.68 -7.83
N GLY A 251 -33.21 -6.48 -8.61
CA GLY A 251 -33.99 -6.03 -9.77
C GLY A 251 -33.25 -6.12 -11.12
N CYS A 252 -32.02 -6.65 -11.15
CA CYS A 252 -31.33 -6.92 -12.41
C CYS A 252 -32.08 -8.05 -13.16
N PRO A 253 -32.40 -7.87 -14.47
CA PRO A 253 -33.03 -8.95 -15.25
C PRO A 253 -32.14 -10.19 -15.33
N GLU A 254 -32.72 -11.39 -15.23
CA GLU A 254 -31.97 -12.66 -15.31
C GLU A 254 -31.26 -12.86 -16.68
N SER A 255 -31.72 -12.18 -17.72
CA SER A 255 -31.08 -12.16 -19.04
C SER A 255 -29.79 -11.33 -19.08
N CYS A 256 -29.55 -10.52 -18.06
CA CYS A 256 -28.42 -9.60 -18.00
C CYS A 256 -27.30 -10.17 -17.12
N ASP A 257 -26.07 -10.11 -17.63
CA ASP A 257 -24.87 -10.36 -16.84
C ASP A 257 -24.41 -9.04 -16.18
N PRO A 258 -24.46 -8.92 -14.83
CA PRO A 258 -24.03 -7.69 -14.15
C PRO A 258 -22.56 -7.34 -14.37
N CYS A 259 -21.71 -8.32 -14.67
CA CYS A 259 -20.28 -8.13 -14.89
C CYS A 259 -19.90 -7.95 -16.37
N ASN A 260 -20.89 -7.82 -17.26
CA ASN A 260 -20.64 -7.42 -18.64
C ASN A 260 -20.28 -5.92 -18.71
N GLN A 261 -19.06 -5.63 -19.16
CA GLN A 261 -18.57 -4.26 -19.32
C GLN A 261 -19.23 -3.47 -20.46
N GLN A 262 -19.92 -4.15 -21.37
CA GLN A 262 -20.63 -3.55 -22.49
C GLN A 262 -22.08 -4.07 -22.53
N PRO A 263 -22.93 -3.63 -21.58
CA PRO A 263 -24.34 -4.00 -21.60
C PRO A 263 -25.02 -3.38 -22.84
N THR A 264 -25.81 -4.18 -23.54
CA THR A 264 -26.56 -3.74 -24.73
C THR A 264 -28.05 -3.99 -24.55
N GLY A 265 -28.88 -3.19 -25.21
CA GLY A 265 -30.33 -3.40 -25.25
C GLY A 265 -30.98 -3.22 -23.88
N GLU A 266 -31.79 -4.21 -23.47
CA GLU A 266 -32.59 -4.15 -22.23
C GLU A 266 -31.77 -4.08 -20.94
N CYS A 267 -30.50 -4.49 -20.98
CA CYS A 267 -29.59 -4.45 -19.83
C CYS A 267 -28.98 -3.07 -19.57
N GLN A 268 -29.08 -2.14 -20.53
CA GLN A 268 -28.56 -0.79 -20.37
C GLN A 268 -29.43 0.00 -19.38
N GLY A 269 -28.82 0.53 -18.32
CA GLY A 269 -29.53 1.30 -17.28
C GLY A 269 -30.27 0.45 -16.24
N GLN A 270 -30.12 -0.87 -16.27
CA GLN A 270 -30.65 -1.77 -15.24
C GLN A 270 -29.78 -1.73 -13.97
N PRO A 271 -30.34 -2.07 -12.79
CA PRO A 271 -29.59 -2.22 -11.54
C PRO A 271 -28.69 -3.45 -11.58
N CYS A 272 -27.68 -3.47 -12.44
CA CYS A 272 -26.78 -4.59 -12.61
C CYS A 272 -25.36 -4.11 -12.29
N MET A 273 -25.02 -4.06 -11.00
CA MET A 273 -23.68 -3.68 -10.54
C MET A 273 -22.77 -4.89 -10.38
N CYS A 274 -21.55 -4.78 -10.90
CA CYS A 274 -20.46 -5.70 -10.64
C CYS A 274 -19.42 -5.04 -9.73
N GLU A 275 -18.92 -5.79 -8.76
CA GLU A 275 -17.83 -5.38 -7.87
C GLU A 275 -16.65 -6.35 -8.00
N ASP A 276 -15.44 -5.81 -7.85
CA ASP A 276 -14.20 -6.58 -7.78
C ASP A 276 -13.83 -6.82 -6.31
N TYR A 277 -14.23 -7.97 -5.77
CA TYR A 277 -13.99 -8.29 -4.36
C TYR A 277 -12.51 -8.59 -4.04
N SER A 278 -11.66 -8.77 -5.06
CA SER A 278 -10.22 -9.00 -4.89
C SER A 278 -9.52 -7.78 -4.31
N GLN A 279 -10.14 -6.60 -4.44
CA GLN A 279 -9.61 -5.34 -3.92
C GLN A 279 -9.73 -5.23 -2.39
N TYR A 280 -10.50 -6.11 -1.75
CA TYR A 280 -10.76 -6.07 -0.30
C TYR A 280 -9.69 -6.81 0.52
N VAL A 281 -8.65 -7.37 -0.12
CA VAL A 281 -7.51 -8.01 0.57
C VAL A 281 -6.64 -6.93 1.25
N PRO A 282 -6.53 -6.94 2.59
CA PRO A 282 -5.67 -5.98 3.30
C PRO A 282 -4.21 -6.13 2.87
N ARG A 283 -3.54 -5.00 2.63
CA ARG A 283 -2.15 -4.94 2.17
C ARG A 283 -1.34 -3.86 2.89
N GLY A 284 -0.01 -3.95 2.82
CA GLY A 284 0.88 -2.98 3.46
C GLY A 284 0.66 -2.90 4.98
N HIS A 285 0.62 -1.68 5.53
CA HIS A 285 0.47 -1.47 6.97
C HIS A 285 -0.89 -1.89 7.54
N TYR A 286 -1.92 -2.08 6.70
CA TYR A 286 -3.23 -2.51 7.16
C TYR A 286 -3.24 -3.95 7.68
N THR A 287 -2.25 -4.76 7.31
CA THR A 287 -2.09 -6.15 7.80
C THR A 287 -1.64 -6.24 9.27
N ARG A 288 -1.23 -5.12 9.87
CA ARG A 288 -0.59 -5.10 11.19
C ARG A 288 -1.53 -5.31 12.37
N SER A 289 -2.83 -5.12 12.17
CA SER A 289 -3.83 -5.37 13.22
C SER A 289 -5.20 -5.66 12.61
N GLU A 290 -6.01 -6.42 13.35
CA GLU A 290 -7.41 -6.69 12.99
C GLU A 290 -8.25 -5.41 12.83
N GLN A 291 -7.97 -4.38 13.63
CA GLN A 291 -8.63 -3.08 13.51
C GLN A 291 -8.35 -2.42 12.17
N LEU A 292 -7.08 -2.43 11.72
CA LEU A 292 -6.69 -1.83 10.46
C LEU A 292 -7.16 -2.65 9.26
N GLN A 293 -7.22 -3.98 9.36
CA GLN A 293 -7.81 -4.84 8.31
C GLN A 293 -9.30 -4.54 8.12
N ARG A 294 -10.06 -4.41 9.21
CA ARG A 294 -11.47 -4.01 9.19
C ARG A 294 -11.67 -2.61 8.60
N TYR A 295 -10.89 -1.64 9.07
CA TYR A 295 -10.90 -0.28 8.54
C TYR A 295 -10.60 -0.26 7.04
N PHE A 296 -9.59 -1.00 6.59
CA PHE A 296 -9.26 -1.12 5.17
C PHE A 296 -10.46 -1.60 4.36
N ARG A 297 -11.07 -2.72 4.74
CA ARG A 297 -12.23 -3.28 4.01
C ARG A 297 -13.41 -2.30 3.97
N ALA A 298 -13.68 -1.59 5.07
CA ALA A 298 -14.73 -0.57 5.13
C ALA A 298 -14.42 0.64 4.24
N MET A 299 -13.16 1.11 4.21
CA MET A 299 -12.76 2.20 3.32
C MET A 299 -12.73 1.76 1.85
N MET A 300 -12.40 0.50 1.56
CA MET A 300 -12.53 -0.08 0.22
C MET A 300 -14.01 -0.13 -0.20
N TRP A 301 -14.91 -0.56 0.68
CA TRP A 301 -16.35 -0.52 0.44
C TRP A 301 -16.82 0.90 0.11
N TYR A 302 -16.48 1.88 0.95
CA TYR A 302 -16.85 3.27 0.72
C TYR A 302 -16.23 3.90 -0.52
N GLY A 303 -15.00 3.52 -0.87
CA GLY A 303 -14.29 4.08 -2.01
C GLY A 303 -14.69 3.46 -3.35
N ARG A 304 -15.17 2.21 -3.36
CA ARG A 304 -15.47 1.46 -4.58
C ARG A 304 -16.95 1.45 -4.93
N ILE A 305 -17.82 1.37 -3.93
CA ILE A 305 -19.26 1.38 -4.18
C ILE A 305 -19.68 2.79 -4.57
N ASN A 306 -19.74 3.02 -5.87
CA ASN A 306 -20.10 4.29 -6.45
C ASN A 306 -21.62 4.38 -6.70
N MET A 307 -22.25 5.43 -6.18
CA MET A 307 -23.61 5.81 -6.56
C MET A 307 -23.53 6.45 -7.95
N ARG A 308 -23.90 5.71 -9.00
CA ARG A 308 -23.58 6.04 -10.40
C ARG A 308 -24.32 7.27 -10.96
N LEU A 309 -25.33 7.80 -10.25
CA LEU A 309 -26.20 8.90 -10.71
C LEU A 309 -26.77 8.67 -12.12
N ASP A 310 -26.87 7.42 -12.57
CA ASP A 310 -27.31 7.06 -13.92
C ASP A 310 -28.85 7.02 -14.01
N ARG A 311 -29.55 6.95 -12.87
CA ARG A 311 -31.01 6.81 -12.77
C ARG A 311 -31.58 7.51 -11.52
N PRO A 312 -32.89 7.84 -11.52
CA PRO A 312 -33.52 8.54 -10.39
C PRO A 312 -33.41 7.82 -9.04
N GLU A 313 -33.32 6.50 -9.05
CA GLU A 313 -33.14 5.70 -7.83
C GLU A 313 -31.70 5.74 -7.26
N GLU A 314 -30.75 6.32 -8.00
CA GLU A 314 -29.35 6.49 -7.61
C GLU A 314 -29.01 7.95 -7.25
N THR A 315 -29.97 8.88 -7.34
CA THR A 315 -29.86 10.32 -7.02
C THR A 315 -30.71 10.69 -5.82
#